data_AF-A0A820F3P4-F1
#
_entry.id   AF-A0A820F3P4-F1
#
_cell.length_a   1.000
_cell.length_b   1.000
_cell.length_c   1.000
_cell.angle_alpha   90.00
_cell.angle_beta   90.00
_cell.angle_gamma   90.00
#
_symmetry.space_group_name_H-M   'P 1'
#
loop_
_entity.id
_entity.type
_entity.pdbx_description
1 polymer ?
#
loop_
_entity_poly.entity_id
_entity_poly.type
_entity_poly.pdbx_seq_one_letter_code
_entity_poly.pdbx_strand_id
1 'polypeptide(L)'
;QKDRVGGRTLTSDIITSHDGNETDRFDLGGQWVTDTQENITALLNELKLETYLQYHTGKSIAELQRHIQKYTLSMPFISLLSFLESIYSVFRLESLASTVPTWNPMMTRNADYLDQRTLEDLMKPWIHNRAKPLMSAAIRTVYGCEPEQVNALFALTYAQAGGGFMRL
;
A
#
# COMPACT_ATOMS: atom_id res chain seq x y z
N GLN A 1 14.78 -25.71 7.23
CA GLN A 1 13.32 -25.57 7.40
C GLN A 1 13.11 -24.69 8.63
N LYS A 2 12.04 -23.87 8.70
CA LYS A 2 11.73 -23.16 9.94
C LYS A 2 10.88 -24.07 10.83
N ASP A 3 11.06 -24.00 12.15
CA ASP A 3 10.32 -24.81 13.14
C ASP A 3 8.92 -24.25 13.42
N ARG A 4 8.30 -23.57 12.45
CA ARG A 4 6.98 -22.94 12.59
C ARG A 4 6.24 -22.85 11.26
N VAL A 5 4.91 -22.80 11.35
CA VAL A 5 4.03 -22.41 10.24
C VAL A 5 3.94 -20.88 10.10
N GLY A 6 3.20 -20.40 9.09
CA GLY A 6 2.86 -18.98 8.89
C GLY A 6 3.73 -18.23 7.88
N GLY A 7 4.96 -18.67 7.61
CA GLY A 7 5.81 -18.04 6.59
C GLY A 7 6.06 -16.55 6.88
N ARG A 8 5.42 -15.66 6.11
CA ARG A 8 5.47 -14.19 6.25
C ARG A 8 4.55 -13.62 7.33
N THR A 9 3.71 -14.45 7.95
CA THR A 9 3.01 -14.10 9.20
C THR A 9 3.76 -14.68 10.39
N LEU A 10 3.83 -13.91 11.48
CA LEU A 10 4.53 -14.28 12.70
C LEU A 10 3.96 -13.46 13.86
N THR A 11 3.27 -14.13 14.78
CA THR A 11 2.91 -13.55 16.07
C THR A 11 3.93 -13.98 17.12
N SER A 12 4.44 -13.04 17.92
CA SER A 12 5.39 -13.29 19.00
C SER A 12 4.86 -12.73 20.30
N ASP A 13 5.14 -13.43 21.39
CA ASP A 13 5.02 -12.90 22.74
C ASP A 13 6.17 -11.92 22.98
N ILE A 14 5.86 -10.71 23.46
CA ILE A 14 6.81 -9.64 23.75
C ILE A 14 6.54 -9.12 25.16
N ILE A 15 7.59 -9.02 25.96
CA ILE A 15 7.52 -8.41 27.30
C ILE A 15 7.22 -6.92 27.15
N THR A 16 6.10 -6.47 27.72
CA THR A 16 5.61 -5.09 27.59
C THR A 16 5.74 -4.28 28.88
N SER A 17 5.99 -4.91 30.02
CA SER A 17 6.27 -4.20 31.27
C SER A 17 7.77 -4.06 31.55
N HIS A 18 8.13 -2.97 32.21
CA HIS A 18 9.51 -2.69 32.62
C HIS A 18 10.03 -3.70 33.66
N ASP A 19 9.15 -4.30 34.46
CA ASP A 19 9.50 -5.30 35.47
C ASP A 19 9.54 -6.75 34.93
N GLY A 20 9.23 -6.94 33.64
CA GLY A 20 9.31 -8.23 32.97
C GLY A 20 8.11 -9.15 33.18
N ASN A 21 7.09 -8.71 33.93
CA ASN A 21 5.98 -9.55 34.35
C ASN A 21 4.78 -9.57 33.40
N GLU A 22 4.69 -8.59 32.49
CA GLU A 22 3.61 -8.52 31.50
C GLU A 22 4.14 -8.84 30.11
N THR A 23 3.36 -9.59 29.36
CA THR A 23 3.68 -10.03 28.01
C THR A 23 2.44 -9.89 27.14
N ASP A 24 2.60 -9.27 25.98
CA ASP A 24 1.56 -9.11 24.98
C ASP A 24 1.96 -9.76 23.66
N ARG A 25 0.97 -10.02 22.81
CA ARG A 25 1.16 -10.63 21.49
C ARG A 25 1.29 -9.57 20.41
N PHE A 26 2.35 -9.64 19.63
CA PHE A 26 2.62 -8.73 18.52
C PHE A 26 2.84 -9.48 17.23
N ASP A 27 2.27 -8.97 16.14
CA ASP A 27 2.56 -9.45 14.81
C ASP A 27 3.81 -8.76 14.23
N LEU A 28 4.82 -9.58 13.91
CA LEU A 28 6.08 -9.19 13.30
C LEU A 28 6.08 -9.44 11.77
N GLY A 29 4.89 -9.66 11.20
CA GLY A 29 4.68 -9.95 9.79
C GLY A 29 3.39 -9.30 9.27
N GLY A 30 2.77 -9.92 8.26
CA GLY A 30 1.46 -9.47 7.78
C GLY A 30 0.39 -9.60 8.86
N GLN A 31 -0.34 -8.51 9.12
CA GLN A 31 -1.33 -8.42 10.20
C GLN A 31 -2.67 -7.78 9.79
N TRP A 32 -2.69 -7.00 8.70
CA TRP A 32 -3.89 -6.29 8.25
C TRP A 32 -4.72 -7.11 7.27
N VAL A 33 -6.03 -7.08 7.46
CA VAL A 33 -7.04 -7.52 6.50
C VAL A 33 -8.03 -6.40 6.24
N THR A 34 -8.63 -6.38 5.05
CA THR A 34 -9.61 -5.36 4.62
C THR A 34 -10.86 -6.02 4.06
N ASP A 35 -11.92 -5.22 3.90
CA ASP A 35 -13.22 -5.66 3.39
C ASP A 35 -13.17 -6.23 1.96
N THR A 36 -12.22 -5.80 1.13
CA THR A 36 -12.00 -6.35 -0.21
C THR A 36 -11.36 -7.75 -0.22
N GLN A 37 -10.85 -8.22 0.92
CA GLN A 37 -10.14 -9.50 1.01
C GLN A 37 -11.09 -10.63 1.45
N GLU A 38 -12.00 -11.01 0.55
CA GLU A 38 -13.09 -11.95 0.83
C GLU A 38 -12.59 -13.32 1.33
N ASN A 39 -11.57 -13.88 0.68
CA ASN A 39 -11.09 -15.24 0.98
C ASN A 39 -10.48 -15.36 2.38
N ILE A 40 -9.61 -14.41 2.77
CA ILE A 40 -9.00 -14.46 4.12
C ILE A 40 -10.04 -14.15 5.19
N THR A 41 -10.97 -13.22 4.93
CA THR A 41 -12.06 -12.90 5.85
C THR A 41 -12.99 -14.10 6.07
N ALA A 42 -13.33 -14.85 5.02
CA ALA A 42 -14.10 -16.08 5.14
C ALA A 42 -13.36 -17.14 5.99
N LEU A 43 -12.05 -17.30 5.78
CA LEU A 43 -11.23 -18.24 6.55
C LEU A 43 -11.13 -17.84 8.03
N LEU A 44 -10.96 -16.55 8.34
CA LEU A 44 -10.97 -16.05 9.73
C LEU A 44 -12.29 -16.39 10.42
N ASN A 45 -13.42 -16.21 9.72
CA ASN A 45 -14.74 -16.56 10.25
C ASN A 45 -14.91 -18.07 10.46
N GLU A 46 -14.47 -18.90 9.51
CA GLU A 46 -14.50 -20.37 9.64
C GLU A 46 -13.70 -20.84 10.87
N LEU A 47 -12.53 -20.24 11.08
CA LEU A 47 -11.66 -20.51 12.22
C LEU A 47 -12.11 -19.81 13.52
N LYS A 48 -13.18 -19.02 13.48
CA LYS A 48 -13.72 -18.24 14.61
C LYS A 48 -12.68 -17.30 15.22
N LEU A 49 -11.86 -16.68 14.38
CA LEU A 49 -10.88 -15.67 14.76
C LEU A 49 -11.53 -14.29 14.69
N GLU A 50 -11.32 -13.48 15.72
CA GLU A 50 -11.85 -12.12 15.80
C GLU A 50 -10.93 -11.13 15.09
N THR A 51 -11.52 -10.07 14.53
CA THR A 51 -10.81 -8.91 14.01
C THR A 51 -11.28 -7.66 14.74
N TYR A 52 -10.41 -6.66 14.84
CA TYR A 52 -10.76 -5.35 15.37
C TYR A 52 -10.29 -4.26 14.41
N LEU A 53 -10.95 -3.09 14.49
CA LEU A 53 -10.58 -1.95 13.67
C LEU A 53 -9.27 -1.35 14.16
N GLN A 54 -8.35 -1.08 13.23
CA GLN A 54 -7.14 -0.33 13.55
C GLN A 54 -7.52 1.05 14.10
N TYR A 55 -6.97 1.38 15.26
CA TYR A 55 -7.12 2.71 15.84
C TYR A 55 -6.47 3.75 14.92
N HIS A 56 -7.28 4.68 14.40
CA HIS A 56 -6.83 5.72 13.47
C HIS A 56 -7.44 7.11 13.79
N THR A 57 -8.02 7.28 14.98
CA THR A 57 -8.61 8.55 15.39
C THR A 57 -7.53 9.58 15.71
N GLY A 58 -7.67 10.80 15.17
CA GLY A 58 -6.81 11.94 15.48
C GLY A 58 -6.20 12.56 14.24
N LYS A 59 -4.95 13.04 14.36
CA LYS A 59 -4.17 13.62 13.25
C LYS A 59 -3.07 12.64 12.86
N SER A 60 -2.94 12.41 11.56
CA SER A 60 -1.80 11.72 10.97
C SER A 60 -0.60 12.67 10.91
N ILE A 61 0.61 12.12 10.91
CA ILE A 61 1.86 12.87 10.83
C ILE A 61 2.60 12.43 9.55
N ALA A 62 3.02 13.39 8.74
CA ALA A 62 3.91 13.15 7.61
C ALA A 62 5.21 13.91 7.85
N GLU A 63 6.34 13.20 7.74
CA GLU A 63 7.66 13.80 7.63
C GLU A 63 8.15 13.68 6.19
N LEU A 64 8.24 14.81 5.50
CA LEU A 64 8.69 14.87 4.12
C LEU A 64 9.87 15.83 4.04
N GLN A 65 11.02 15.34 3.55
CA GLN A 65 12.24 16.14 3.45
C GLN A 65 12.60 16.88 4.76
N ARG A 66 12.45 16.19 5.91
CA ARG A 66 12.67 16.72 7.28
C ARG A 66 11.65 17.77 7.74
N HIS A 67 10.59 18.00 6.98
CA HIS A 67 9.47 18.84 7.41
C HIS A 67 8.33 17.97 7.95
N ILE A 68 7.96 18.20 9.21
CA ILE A 68 6.89 17.47 9.88
C ILE A 68 5.59 18.26 9.78
N GLN A 69 4.51 17.62 9.33
CA GLN A 69 3.18 18.22 9.33
C GLN A 69 2.11 17.26 9.84
N LYS A 70 1.11 17.83 10.51
CA LYS A 70 -0.08 17.12 10.97
C LYS A 70 -1.22 17.33 9.98
N TYR A 71 -1.95 16.27 9.65
CA TYR A 71 -3.07 16.33 8.71
C TYR A 71 -4.21 15.39 9.14
N THR A 72 -5.43 15.71 8.71
CA THR A 72 -6.65 14.90 8.98
C THR A 72 -7.25 14.30 7.71
N LEU A 73 -6.75 14.70 6.54
CA LEU A 73 -7.16 14.15 5.26
C LEU A 73 -6.48 12.80 5.01
N SER A 74 -6.88 12.10 3.95
CA SER A 74 -6.26 10.82 3.56
C SER A 74 -4.80 10.95 3.14
N MET A 75 -4.35 12.16 2.76
CA MET A 75 -2.98 12.42 2.35
C MET A 75 -2.47 13.78 2.88
N PRO A 76 -1.15 13.91 3.10
CA PRO A 76 -0.54 15.17 3.51
C PRO A 76 -0.67 16.28 2.46
N PHE A 77 -1.09 17.48 2.87
CA PHE A 77 -1.15 18.65 2.00
C PHE A 77 0.18 19.40 2.02
N ILE A 78 1.03 19.19 1.01
CA ILE A 78 2.33 19.89 0.89
C ILE A 78 2.14 21.27 0.24
N SER A 79 1.40 21.30 -0.87
CA SER A 79 1.01 22.50 -1.61
C SER A 79 -0.17 22.17 -2.52
N LEU A 80 -0.92 23.19 -2.95
CA LEU A 80 -2.07 22.99 -3.84
C LEU A 80 -1.66 22.25 -5.13
N LEU A 81 -0.56 22.64 -5.76
CA LEU A 81 -0.08 22.01 -7.00
C LEU A 81 0.34 20.55 -6.76
N SER A 82 1.11 20.28 -5.70
CA SER A 82 1.49 18.91 -5.36
C SER A 82 0.27 18.02 -5.09
N PHE A 83 -0.74 18.56 -4.41
CA PHE A 83 -1.97 17.84 -4.08
C PHE A 83 -2.77 17.51 -5.35
N LEU A 84 -2.96 18.49 -6.24
CA LEU A 84 -3.65 18.28 -7.51
C LEU A 84 -2.92 17.29 -8.43
N GLU A 85 -1.59 17.39 -8.52
CA GLU A 85 -0.77 16.43 -9.26
C GLU A 85 -0.90 15.01 -8.70
N SER A 86 -0.86 14.87 -7.37
CA SER A 86 -0.99 13.57 -6.69
C SER A 86 -2.36 12.96 -6.96
N ILE A 87 -3.44 13.72 -6.73
CA ILE A 87 -4.81 13.29 -7.01
C ILE A 87 -4.98 12.90 -8.48
N TYR A 88 -4.51 13.75 -9.39
CA TYR A 88 -4.59 13.48 -10.82
C TYR A 88 -3.84 12.19 -11.18
N SER A 89 -2.63 12.00 -10.66
CA SER A 89 -1.84 10.79 -10.91
C SER A 89 -2.52 9.52 -10.40
N VAL A 90 -3.09 9.56 -9.19
CA VAL A 90 -3.82 8.42 -8.60
C VAL A 90 -5.06 8.10 -9.43
N PHE A 91 -5.83 9.10 -9.87
CA PHE A 91 -6.97 8.86 -10.77
C PHE A 91 -6.56 8.27 -12.13
N ARG A 92 -5.43 8.71 -12.68
CA ARG A 92 -4.91 8.15 -13.94
C ARG A 92 -4.46 6.70 -13.76
N LEU A 93 -3.79 6.39 -12.66
CA LEU A 93 -3.37 5.04 -12.32
C LEU A 93 -4.57 4.13 -12.05
N GLU A 94 -5.57 4.60 -11.31
CA GLU A 94 -6.84 3.90 -11.05
C GLU A 94 -7.56 3.55 -12.36
N SER A 95 -7.69 4.54 -13.25
CA SER A 95 -8.33 4.35 -14.54
C SER A 95 -7.55 3.38 -15.44
N LEU A 96 -6.23 3.26 -15.29
CA LEU A 96 -5.45 2.29 -16.05
C LEU A 96 -5.57 0.89 -15.42
N ALA A 97 -5.47 0.78 -14.10
CA ALA A 97 -5.60 -0.47 -13.36
C ALA A 97 -6.94 -1.17 -13.63
N SER A 98 -8.03 -0.41 -13.69
CA SER A 98 -9.37 -0.95 -13.99
C SER A 98 -9.51 -1.60 -15.36
N THR A 99 -8.56 -1.35 -16.28
CA THR A 99 -8.52 -1.98 -17.61
C THR A 99 -7.67 -3.25 -17.67
N VAL A 100 -6.93 -3.57 -16.60
CA VAL A 100 -6.00 -4.70 -16.57
C VAL A 100 -6.72 -5.97 -16.10
N PRO A 101 -6.80 -7.04 -16.91
CA PRO A 101 -7.32 -8.31 -16.45
C PRO A 101 -6.32 -8.99 -15.49
N THR A 102 -6.69 -9.13 -14.21
CA THR A 102 -5.82 -9.67 -13.15
C THR A 102 -5.33 -11.09 -13.39
N TRP A 103 -6.12 -11.90 -14.10
CA TRP A 103 -5.77 -13.29 -14.42
C TRP A 103 -4.80 -13.42 -15.60
N ASN A 104 -4.68 -12.39 -16.46
CA ASN A 104 -3.71 -12.36 -17.55
C ASN A 104 -3.38 -10.92 -17.98
N PRO A 105 -2.49 -10.22 -17.24
CA PRO A 105 -2.16 -8.82 -17.48
C PRO A 105 -1.68 -8.49 -18.89
N MET A 106 -1.06 -9.46 -19.58
CA MET A 106 -0.54 -9.29 -20.94
C MET A 106 -1.65 -9.10 -21.99
N MET A 107 -2.92 -9.38 -21.67
CA MET A 107 -4.03 -9.06 -22.56
C MET A 107 -4.47 -7.58 -22.51
N THR A 108 -3.88 -6.78 -21.62
CA THR A 108 -4.11 -5.33 -21.60
C THR A 108 -3.75 -4.74 -22.96
N ARG A 109 -4.60 -3.87 -23.52
CA ARG A 109 -4.42 -3.31 -24.88
C ARG A 109 -3.02 -2.76 -25.17
N ASN A 110 -2.33 -2.23 -24.16
CA ASN A 110 -0.99 -1.67 -24.26
C ASN A 110 0.01 -2.40 -23.34
N ALA A 111 -0.15 -3.71 -23.15
CA ALA A 111 0.66 -4.49 -22.22
C ALA A 111 2.17 -4.34 -22.47
N ASP A 112 2.65 -4.52 -23.70
CA ASP A 112 4.08 -4.39 -24.03
C ASP A 112 4.64 -3.00 -23.68
N TYR A 113 3.86 -1.95 -23.91
CA TYR A 113 4.26 -0.58 -23.56
C TYR A 113 4.40 -0.40 -22.04
N LEU A 114 3.49 -0.99 -21.27
CA LEU A 114 3.48 -0.92 -19.81
C LEU A 114 4.55 -1.82 -19.18
N ASP A 115 4.78 -3.00 -19.74
CA ASP A 115 5.75 -3.98 -19.24
C ASP A 115 7.21 -3.55 -19.48
N GLN A 116 7.44 -2.69 -20.47
CA GLN A 116 8.76 -2.10 -20.75
C GLN A 116 9.05 -0.83 -19.92
N ARG A 117 8.19 -0.48 -18.95
CA ARG A 117 8.32 0.75 -18.17
C ARG A 117 8.30 0.49 -16.69
N THR A 118 8.99 1.38 -15.99
CA THR A 118 8.85 1.51 -14.55
C THR A 118 7.57 2.29 -14.22
N LEU A 119 7.10 2.18 -12.98
CA LEU A 119 5.98 2.98 -12.49
C LEU A 119 6.35 4.47 -12.49
N GLU A 120 7.62 4.80 -12.25
CA GLU A 120 8.11 6.18 -12.41
C GLU A 120 7.94 6.69 -13.85
N ASP A 121 8.38 5.91 -14.85
CA ASP A 121 8.28 6.30 -16.27
C ASP A 121 6.83 6.51 -16.70
N LEU A 122 5.91 5.65 -16.20
CA LEU A 122 4.49 5.78 -16.48
C LEU A 122 3.91 7.08 -15.91
N MET A 123 4.32 7.45 -14.69
CA MET A 123 3.84 8.63 -13.96
C MET A 123 4.49 9.95 -14.38
N LYS A 124 5.63 9.89 -15.06
CA LYS A 124 6.43 11.07 -15.46
C LYS A 124 5.64 12.21 -16.11
N PRO A 125 4.60 11.98 -16.94
CA PRO A 125 3.81 13.06 -17.53
C PRO A 125 2.86 13.77 -16.55
N TRP A 126 2.65 13.23 -15.34
CA TRP A 126 1.62 13.69 -14.39
C TRP A 126 2.20 14.28 -13.11
N ILE A 127 3.40 13.86 -12.73
CA ILE A 127 4.02 14.18 -11.43
C ILE A 127 5.29 15.00 -11.64
N HIS A 128 5.29 16.25 -11.15
CA HIS A 128 6.49 17.08 -11.14
C HIS A 128 7.24 16.95 -9.80
N ASN A 129 8.41 17.60 -9.71
CA ASN A 129 9.32 17.49 -8.56
C ASN A 129 8.67 17.77 -7.19
N ARG A 130 7.54 18.49 -7.14
CA ARG A 130 6.83 18.81 -5.90
C ARG A 130 6.03 17.63 -5.34
N ALA A 131 5.40 16.83 -6.20
CA ALA A 131 4.60 15.67 -5.81
C ALA A 131 5.42 14.38 -5.71
N LYS A 132 6.61 14.31 -6.34
CA LYS A 132 7.49 13.14 -6.30
C LYS A 132 7.74 12.59 -4.90
N PRO A 133 8.13 13.38 -3.87
CA PRO A 133 8.43 12.82 -2.55
C PRO A 133 7.24 12.10 -1.92
N LEU A 134 6.03 12.64 -2.12
CA LEU A 134 4.79 12.03 -1.61
C LEU A 134 4.50 10.71 -2.33
N MET A 135 4.56 10.72 -3.67
CA MET A 135 4.27 9.55 -4.48
C MET A 135 5.30 8.44 -4.25
N SER A 136 6.59 8.76 -4.15
CA SER A 136 7.63 7.80 -3.81
C SER A 136 7.47 7.23 -2.41
N ALA A 137 7.03 8.03 -1.43
CA ALA A 137 6.72 7.51 -0.09
C ALA A 137 5.54 6.52 -0.13
N ALA A 138 4.44 6.86 -0.81
CA ALA A 138 3.29 5.97 -0.96
C ALA A 138 3.65 4.66 -1.67
N ILE A 139 4.40 4.73 -2.78
CA ILE A 139 4.82 3.54 -3.54
C ILE A 139 5.73 2.64 -2.71
N ARG A 140 6.68 3.20 -1.96
CA ARG A 140 7.52 2.40 -1.05
C ARG A 140 6.72 1.69 0.02
N THR A 141 5.70 2.34 0.57
CA THR A 141 4.83 1.70 1.57
C THR A 141 4.10 0.49 0.99
N VAL A 142 3.64 0.56 -0.26
CA VAL A 142 2.88 -0.52 -0.91
C VAL A 142 3.79 -1.63 -1.45
N TYR A 143 4.88 -1.27 -2.13
CA TYR A 143 5.72 -2.21 -2.89
C TYR A 143 7.04 -2.55 -2.22
N GLY A 144 7.48 -1.78 -1.22
CA GLY A 144 8.77 -1.98 -0.54
C GLY A 144 9.99 -1.55 -1.34
N CYS A 145 9.83 -0.89 -2.49
CA CYS A 145 10.91 -0.44 -3.36
C CYS A 145 10.60 0.92 -4.01
N GLU A 146 11.60 1.53 -4.67
CA GLU A 146 11.43 2.83 -5.32
C GLU A 146 10.60 2.70 -6.62
N PRO A 147 9.88 3.76 -7.06
CA PRO A 147 9.04 3.71 -8.27
C PRO A 147 9.77 3.29 -9.55
N GLU A 148 11.06 3.59 -9.66
CA GLU A 148 11.93 3.17 -10.79
C GLU A 148 12.25 1.67 -10.79
N GLN A 149 11.93 0.96 -9.70
CA GLN A 149 12.17 -0.48 -9.55
C GLN A 149 10.88 -1.31 -9.72
N VAL A 150 9.73 -0.64 -9.84
CA VAL A 150 8.43 -1.31 -9.99
C VAL A 150 8.05 -1.30 -11.46
N ASN A 151 7.83 -2.47 -12.06
CA ASN A 151 7.27 -2.58 -13.40
C ASN A 151 5.84 -2.01 -13.44
N ALA A 152 5.51 -1.22 -14.47
CA ALA A 152 4.25 -0.51 -14.51
C ALA A 152 3.04 -1.44 -14.71
N LEU A 153 3.15 -2.45 -15.59
CA LEU A 153 2.08 -3.43 -15.79
C LEU A 153 1.82 -4.24 -14.52
N PHE A 154 2.88 -4.63 -13.80
CA PHE A 154 2.80 -5.29 -12.51
C PHE A 154 2.10 -4.40 -11.48
N ALA A 155 2.47 -3.13 -11.36
CA ALA A 155 1.84 -2.21 -10.41
C ALA A 155 0.33 -2.07 -10.66
N LEU A 156 -0.08 -1.90 -11.92
CA LEU A 156 -1.50 -1.81 -12.29
C LEU A 156 -2.24 -3.12 -12.00
N THR A 157 -1.62 -4.26 -12.27
CA THR A 157 -2.18 -5.59 -11.96
C THR A 157 -2.35 -5.78 -10.46
N TYR A 158 -1.33 -5.44 -9.68
CA TYR A 158 -1.32 -5.55 -8.23
C TYR A 158 -2.42 -4.71 -7.61
N ALA A 159 -2.54 -3.45 -8.05
CA ALA A 159 -3.61 -2.56 -7.63
C ALA A 159 -4.99 -3.11 -8.00
N GLN A 160 -5.18 -3.57 -9.24
CA GLN A 160 -6.47 -4.11 -9.66
C GLN A 160 -6.86 -5.36 -8.85
N ALA A 161 -5.89 -6.22 -8.52
CA ALA A 161 -6.12 -7.39 -7.66
C ALA A 161 -6.46 -6.99 -6.20
N GLY A 162 -5.97 -5.85 -5.72
CA GLY A 162 -6.29 -5.27 -4.42
C GLY A 162 -7.59 -4.44 -4.38
N GLY A 163 -8.27 -4.26 -5.52
CA GLY A 163 -9.49 -3.45 -5.62
C GLY A 163 -9.27 -1.99 -6.03
N GLY A 164 -8.09 -1.65 -6.56
CA GLY A 164 -7.72 -0.33 -7.06
C GLY A 164 -6.70 0.39 -6.18
N PHE A 165 -6.03 1.41 -6.72
CA PHE A 165 -5.09 2.27 -5.98
C PHE A 165 -5.76 3.04 -4.84
N MET A 166 -7.05 3.35 -4.97
CA MET A 166 -7.81 4.03 -3.92
C MET A 166 -8.20 3.12 -2.75
N ARG A 167 -8.00 1.80 -2.90
CA ARG A 167 -8.31 0.78 -1.88
C ARG A 167 -7.08 0.00 -1.41
N LEU A 168 -5.90 0.30 -1.97
CA LEU A 168 -4.60 -0.24 -1.57
C LEU A 168 -4.07 0.39 -0.28
#